data_AF-A0A943LQD1-F1
#
_entry.id   AF-A0A943LQD1-F1
#
_cell.length_a   1.000
_cell.length_b   1.000
_cell.length_c   1.000
_cell.angle_alpha   90.00
_cell.angle_beta   90.00
_cell.angle_gamma   90.00
#
_symmetry.space_group_name_H-M   'P 1'
#
loop_
_entity.id
_entity.type
_entity.pdbx_description
1 polymer ?
#
loop_
_entity_poly.entity_id
_entity_poly.type
_entity_poly.pdbx_seq_one_letter_code
_entity_poly.pdbx_strand_id
1 'polypeptide(L)'
;MDKFKKDLQTRIRMLVCYNSILIIMVSFGLFHPTAGQSEFALGFMSGVNVGLYVAVQALLIYLVFKYQGALRKEDKLRNLYIYENDERRKYIRTQIGGVGINIILGGLAIGTIISGFYNETVFFVLLSTLIFSALVKGILKVYFNRKV
;
A
#
# COMPACT_ATOMS: atom_id res chain seq x y z
N MET A 1 -21.14 2.39 19.06
CA MET A 1 -19.72 2.01 18.79
C MET A 1 -19.57 0.56 18.33
N ASP A 2 -20.50 -0.34 18.65
CA ASP A 2 -20.32 -1.78 18.40
C ASP A 2 -20.27 -2.16 16.91
N LYS A 3 -21.03 -1.45 16.06
CA LYS A 3 -20.92 -1.59 14.60
C LYS A 3 -19.50 -1.30 14.12
N PHE A 4 -18.90 -0.20 14.58
CA PHE A 4 -17.53 0.18 14.23
C PHE A 4 -16.49 -0.83 14.75
N LYS A 5 -16.70 -1.42 15.95
CA LYS A 5 -15.88 -2.52 16.46
C LYS A 5 -15.91 -3.74 15.53
N LYS A 6 -17.11 -4.16 15.09
CA LYS A 6 -17.28 -5.29 14.15
C LYS A 6 -16.64 -5.02 12.79
N ASP A 7 -16.78 -3.80 12.27
CA ASP A 7 -16.14 -3.39 11.02
C ASP A 7 -14.61 -3.48 11.14
N LEU A 8 -14.06 -3.01 12.25
CA LEU A 8 -12.63 -3.02 12.52
C LEU A 8 -12.07 -4.45 12.67
N GLN A 9 -12.80 -5.34 13.35
CA GLN A 9 -12.46 -6.77 13.43
C GLN A 9 -12.45 -7.44 12.05
N THR A 10 -13.41 -7.09 11.19
CA THR A 10 -13.46 -7.62 9.83
C THR A 10 -12.29 -7.09 8.99
N ARG A 11 -11.93 -5.80 9.13
CA ARG A 11 -10.72 -5.24 8.51
C ARG A 11 -9.45 -5.95 8.97
N ILE A 12 -9.30 -6.23 10.27
CA ILE A 12 -8.14 -6.99 10.79
C ILE A 12 -8.10 -8.39 10.16
N ARG A 13 -9.22 -9.12 10.10
CA ARG A 13 -9.27 -10.45 9.47
C ARG A 13 -8.84 -10.41 8.00
N MET A 14 -9.32 -9.42 7.24
CA MET A 14 -8.90 -9.24 5.84
C MET A 14 -7.41 -8.91 5.72
N LEU A 15 -6.87 -8.04 6.59
CA LEU A 15 -5.44 -7.71 6.60
C LEU A 15 -4.58 -8.93 6.90
N VAL A 16 -4.96 -9.76 7.88
CA VAL A 16 -4.25 -11.01 8.22
C VAL A 16 -4.33 -12.01 7.06
N CYS A 17 -5.49 -12.18 6.45
CA CYS A 17 -5.64 -13.06 5.29
C CYS A 17 -4.75 -12.62 4.12
N TYR A 18 -4.75 -11.34 3.78
CA TYR A 18 -3.88 -10.78 2.74
C TYR A 18 -2.40 -10.95 3.09
N ASN A 19 -2.02 -10.77 4.36
CA ASN A 19 -0.65 -10.99 4.83
C ASN A 19 -0.19 -12.44 4.64
N SER A 20 -1.03 -13.41 5.00
CA SER A 20 -0.73 -14.83 4.81
C SER A 20 -0.52 -15.18 3.34
N ILE A 21 -1.35 -14.65 2.44
CA ILE A 21 -1.21 -14.85 0.99
C ILE A 21 0.13 -14.31 0.50
N LEU A 22 0.50 -13.09 0.90
CA LEU A 22 1.77 -12.49 0.50
C LEU A 22 2.99 -13.30 0.97
N ILE A 23 2.96 -13.80 2.22
CA ILE A 23 4.04 -14.65 2.74
C ILE A 23 4.17 -15.92 1.89
N ILE A 24 3.05 -16.57 1.56
CA ILE A 24 3.04 -17.76 0.71
C ILE A 24 3.65 -17.44 -0.67
N MET A 25 3.25 -16.34 -1.31
CA MET A 25 3.78 -15.93 -2.62
C MET A 25 5.29 -15.73 -2.60
N VAL A 26 5.84 -15.11 -1.55
CA VAL A 26 7.28 -14.94 -1.39
C VAL A 26 7.99 -16.27 -1.18
N SER A 27 7.42 -17.18 -0.36
CA SER A 27 7.98 -18.51 -0.14
C SER A 27 8.07 -19.34 -1.43
N PHE A 28 7.16 -19.12 -2.38
CA PHE A 28 7.22 -19.74 -3.72
C PHE A 28 8.19 -19.05 -4.69
N GLY A 29 8.93 -18.03 -4.26
CA GLY A 29 9.95 -17.37 -5.07
C GLY A 29 9.38 -16.38 -6.10
N LEU A 30 8.10 -16.00 -6.02
CA LEU A 30 7.41 -15.11 -6.98
C LEU A 30 7.91 -13.66 -7.01
N PHE A 31 9.02 -13.36 -6.32
CA PHE A 31 9.64 -12.03 -6.26
C PHE A 31 11.02 -11.98 -6.91
N HIS A 32 11.50 -13.10 -7.47
CA HIS A 32 12.79 -13.17 -8.17
C HIS A 32 12.60 -12.91 -9.67
N PRO A 33 12.91 -11.71 -10.17
CA PRO A 33 12.75 -11.39 -11.58
C PRO A 33 13.74 -12.17 -12.46
N THR A 34 13.32 -12.48 -13.68
CA THR A 34 14.10 -13.25 -14.67
C THR A 34 14.35 -12.49 -15.98
N ALA A 35 13.74 -11.31 -16.16
CA ALA A 35 13.79 -10.58 -17.42
C ALA A 35 15.01 -9.64 -17.58
N GLY A 36 15.86 -9.51 -16.56
CA GLY A 36 16.99 -8.59 -16.61
C GLY A 36 18.10 -9.09 -17.54
N GLN A 37 18.59 -8.20 -18.40
CA GLN A 37 19.63 -8.52 -19.39
C GLN A 37 21.05 -8.42 -18.81
N SER A 38 21.19 -7.81 -17.63
CA SER A 38 22.46 -7.70 -16.90
C SER A 38 22.28 -8.13 -15.44
N GLU A 39 23.38 -8.55 -14.80
CA GLU A 39 23.37 -8.85 -13.35
C GLU A 39 22.93 -7.65 -12.52
N PHE A 40 23.32 -6.44 -12.94
CA PHE A 40 22.89 -5.19 -12.31
C PHE A 40 21.37 -5.03 -12.39
N ALA A 41 20.77 -5.22 -13.57
CA ALA A 41 19.33 -5.10 -13.75
C ALA A 41 18.56 -6.14 -12.91
N LEU A 42 18.99 -7.40 -12.93
CA LEU A 42 18.39 -8.46 -12.11
C LEU A 42 18.47 -8.15 -10.61
N GLY A 43 19.64 -7.70 -10.13
CA GLY A 43 19.84 -7.30 -8.74
C GLY A 43 18.97 -6.12 -8.33
N PHE A 44 18.88 -5.09 -9.19
CA PHE A 44 18.05 -3.92 -8.95
C PHE A 44 16.55 -4.28 -8.91
N MET A 45 16.06 -5.01 -9.90
CA MET A 45 14.67 -5.45 -9.98
C MET A 45 14.28 -6.31 -8.77
N SER A 46 15.17 -7.23 -8.37
CA SER A 46 14.98 -8.06 -7.18
C SER A 46 14.92 -7.19 -5.91
N GLY A 47 15.84 -6.22 -5.79
CA GLY A 47 15.85 -5.26 -4.69
C GLY A 47 14.56 -4.43 -4.61
N VAL A 48 14.02 -3.98 -5.75
CA VAL A 48 12.73 -3.27 -5.81
C VAL A 48 11.58 -4.17 -5.38
N ASN A 49 11.51 -5.40 -5.87
CA ASN A 49 10.47 -6.37 -5.51
C ASN A 49 10.48 -6.68 -4.01
N VAL A 50 11.66 -6.96 -3.45
CA VAL A 50 11.84 -7.19 -2.01
C VAL A 50 11.50 -5.94 -1.21
N GLY A 51 11.95 -4.76 -1.65
CA GLY A 51 11.65 -3.48 -0.99
C GLY A 51 10.16 -3.18 -0.94
N LEU A 52 9.44 -3.41 -2.04
CA LEU A 52 7.99 -3.26 -2.11
C LEU A 52 7.28 -4.25 -1.18
N TYR A 53 7.72 -5.51 -1.17
CA TYR A 53 7.20 -6.52 -0.25
C TYR A 53 7.38 -6.10 1.22
N VAL A 54 8.59 -5.72 1.61
CA VAL A 54 8.90 -5.30 2.99
C VAL A 54 8.08 -4.07 3.38
N ALA A 55 7.94 -3.09 2.49
CA ALA A 55 7.13 -1.90 2.75
C ALA A 55 5.65 -2.23 2.98
N VAL A 56 5.08 -3.12 2.16
CA VAL A 56 3.69 -3.61 2.32
C VAL A 56 3.56 -4.40 3.62
N GLN A 57 4.49 -5.30 3.92
CA GLN A 57 4.49 -6.12 5.12
C GLN A 57 4.51 -5.25 6.38
N ALA A 58 5.39 -4.25 6.44
CA ALA A 58 5.48 -3.31 7.55
C ALA A 58 4.17 -2.51 7.71
N LEU A 59 3.57 -2.06 6.61
CA LEU A 59 2.29 -1.33 6.63
C LEU A 59 1.15 -2.20 7.18
N LEU A 60 1.04 -3.45 6.74
CA LEU A 60 -0.01 -4.38 7.20
C LEU A 60 0.12 -4.64 8.70
N ILE A 61 1.33 -4.94 9.17
CA ILE A 61 1.62 -5.17 10.58
C ILE A 61 1.25 -3.93 11.41
N TYR A 62 1.69 -2.74 10.97
CA TYR A 62 1.33 -1.48 11.62
C TYR A 62 -0.18 -1.28 11.72
N LEU A 63 -0.93 -1.53 10.64
CA LEU A 63 -2.39 -1.38 10.62
C LEU A 63 -3.08 -2.37 11.56
N VAL A 64 -2.62 -3.62 11.62
CA VAL A 64 -3.12 -4.63 12.55
C VAL A 64 -2.92 -4.16 13.99
N PHE A 65 -1.70 -3.74 14.36
CA PHE A 65 -1.42 -3.23 15.71
C PHE A 65 -2.24 -1.98 16.05
N LYS A 66 -2.38 -1.06 15.09
CA LYS A 66 -3.19 0.16 15.26
C LYS A 66 -4.65 -0.19 15.55
N TYR A 67 -5.23 -1.10 14.79
CA TYR A 67 -6.64 -1.49 14.92
C TYR A 67 -6.89 -2.35 16.15
N GLN A 68 -6.02 -3.30 16.47
CA GLN A 68 -6.09 -4.04 17.73
C GLN A 68 -5.95 -3.10 18.94
N GLY A 69 -5.02 -2.14 18.89
CA GLY A 69 -4.86 -1.13 19.92
C GLY A 69 -6.09 -0.25 20.10
N ALA A 70 -6.81 0.07 19.02
CA ALA A 70 -8.08 0.78 19.06
C ALA A 70 -9.20 -0.08 19.66
N LEU A 71 -9.30 -1.37 19.33
CA LEU A 71 -10.30 -2.27 19.90
C LEU A 71 -10.14 -2.49 21.41
N ARG A 72 -8.91 -2.41 21.94
CA ARG A 72 -8.61 -2.64 23.37
C ARG A 72 -8.91 -1.42 24.26
N LYS A 73 -8.99 -0.20 23.72
CA LYS A 73 -9.20 1.03 24.50
C LYS A 73 -10.29 1.89 23.87
N GLU A 74 -11.36 2.16 24.61
CA GLU A 74 -12.51 2.93 24.12
C GLU A 74 -12.10 4.33 23.63
N ASP A 75 -11.18 5.01 24.32
CA ASP A 75 -10.67 6.33 23.89
C ASP A 75 -9.97 6.26 22.52
N LYS A 76 -9.16 5.23 22.29
CA LYS A 76 -8.48 5.04 21.01
C LYS A 76 -9.46 4.70 19.89
N LEU A 77 -10.48 3.90 20.20
CA LEU A 77 -11.55 3.60 19.25
C LEU A 77 -12.33 4.87 18.86
N ARG A 78 -12.69 5.70 19.85
CA ARG A 78 -13.40 6.96 19.62
C ARG A 78 -12.56 7.92 18.80
N ASN A 79 -11.27 8.07 19.14
CA ASN A 79 -10.35 8.92 18.38
C ASN A 79 -10.19 8.44 16.94
N LEU A 80 -10.10 7.12 16.72
CA LEU A 80 -10.04 6.55 15.37
C LEU A 80 -11.35 6.78 14.59
N TYR A 81 -12.50 6.65 15.24
CA TYR A 81 -13.80 6.91 14.63
C TYR A 81 -13.95 8.38 14.20
N ILE A 82 -13.57 9.32 15.07
CA ILE A 82 -13.57 10.76 14.75
C ILE A 82 -12.61 11.04 13.58
N TYR A 83 -11.41 10.47 13.64
CA TYR A 83 -10.42 10.61 12.57
C TYR A 83 -10.91 10.09 11.21
N GLU A 84 -11.62 8.96 11.17
CA GLU A 84 -12.18 8.40 9.93
C GLU A 84 -13.36 9.23 9.39
N ASN A 85 -14.09 9.91 10.26
CA ASN A 85 -15.27 10.69 9.88
C ASN A 85 -15.02 12.17 9.61
N ASP A 86 -13.83 12.67 9.95
CA ASP A 86 -13.37 14.03 9.69
C ASP A 86 -13.59 14.46 8.22
N GLU A 87 -14.42 15.49 8.07
CA GLU A 87 -14.82 16.02 6.77
C GLU A 87 -13.67 16.68 6.01
N ARG A 88 -12.75 17.38 6.71
CA ARG A 88 -11.56 17.97 6.09
C ARG A 88 -10.69 16.88 5.47
N ARG A 89 -10.52 15.76 6.18
CA ARG A 89 -9.75 14.61 5.64
C ARG A 89 -10.44 13.96 4.46
N LYS A 90 -11.76 13.82 4.49
CA LYS A 90 -12.55 13.29 3.36
C LYS A 90 -12.42 14.22 2.15
N TYR A 91 -12.54 15.53 2.34
CA TYR A 91 -12.36 16.52 1.29
C TYR A 91 -10.97 16.43 0.65
N ILE A 92 -9.90 16.48 1.45
CA ILE A 92 -8.52 16.36 0.94
C ILE A 92 -8.36 15.04 0.18
N ARG A 93 -8.87 13.92 0.70
CA ARG A 93 -8.79 12.62 0.03
C ARG A 93 -9.44 12.64 -1.35
N THR A 94 -10.61 13.26 -1.50
CA THR A 94 -11.30 13.38 -2.79
C THR A 94 -10.49 14.23 -3.76
N GLN A 95 -9.91 15.35 -3.32
CA GLN A 95 -9.12 16.25 -4.16
C GLN A 95 -7.81 15.61 -4.67
N ILE A 96 -7.22 14.67 -3.92
CA ILE A 96 -5.98 13.98 -4.32
C ILE A 96 -6.21 12.69 -5.13
N GLY A 97 -7.40 12.50 -5.70
CA GLY A 97 -7.75 11.33 -6.53
C GLY A 97 -8.48 10.20 -5.81
N GLY A 98 -8.86 10.40 -4.54
CA GLY A 98 -9.77 9.52 -3.82
C GLY A 98 -9.26 8.09 -3.63
N VAL A 99 -10.17 7.12 -3.81
CA VAL A 99 -9.84 5.69 -3.80
C VAL A 99 -9.19 5.27 -5.12
N GLY A 100 -9.55 5.90 -6.24
CA GLY A 100 -9.07 5.56 -7.58
C GLY A 100 -7.55 5.60 -7.71
N ILE A 101 -6.90 6.65 -7.18
CA ILE A 101 -5.44 6.73 -7.22
C ILE A 101 -4.75 5.60 -6.44
N ASN A 102 -5.37 5.08 -5.37
CA ASN A 102 -4.82 3.94 -4.63
C ASN A 102 -4.91 2.65 -5.45
N ILE A 103 -6.01 2.48 -6.19
CA ILE A 103 -6.19 1.32 -7.08
C ILE A 103 -5.16 1.38 -8.21
N ILE A 104 -4.95 2.55 -8.82
CA ILE A 104 -3.93 2.75 -9.86
C ILE A 104 -2.53 2.44 -9.32
N LEU A 105 -2.16 2.98 -8.16
CA LEU A 105 -0.86 2.70 -7.54
C LEU A 105 -0.68 1.21 -7.21
N GLY A 106 -1.73 0.56 -6.69
CA GLY A 106 -1.71 -0.89 -6.44
C GLY A 106 -1.53 -1.70 -7.73
N GLY A 107 -2.26 -1.34 -8.79
CA GLY A 107 -2.15 -1.96 -10.10
C GLY A 107 -0.78 -1.78 -10.74
N LEU A 108 -0.21 -0.57 -10.66
CA LEU A 108 1.15 -0.28 -11.14
C LEU A 108 2.20 -1.07 -10.36
N ALA A 109 2.05 -1.20 -9.03
CA ALA A 109 2.95 -1.99 -8.20
C ALA A 109 2.92 -3.49 -8.57
N ILE A 110 1.72 -4.06 -8.75
CA ILE A 110 1.56 -5.45 -9.21
C ILE A 110 2.13 -5.63 -10.62
N GLY A 111 1.80 -4.71 -11.54
CA GLY A 111 2.31 -4.74 -12.91
C GLY A 111 3.83 -4.65 -12.98
N THR A 112 4.45 -3.84 -12.10
CA THR A 112 5.91 -3.75 -11.98
C THR A 112 6.49 -5.11 -11.59
N ILE A 113 5.98 -5.77 -10.54
CA ILE A 113 6.45 -7.11 -10.14
C ILE A 113 6.33 -8.10 -11.32
N ILE A 114 5.16 -8.15 -11.97
CA ILE A 114 4.91 -9.09 -13.08
C ILE A 114 5.85 -8.81 -14.25
N SER A 115 6.02 -7.55 -14.65
CA SER A 115 6.88 -7.19 -15.79
C SER A 115 8.34 -7.59 -15.58
N GLY A 116 8.81 -7.70 -14.33
CA GLY A 116 10.14 -8.20 -14.00
C GLY A 116 10.41 -9.66 -14.44
N PHE A 117 9.37 -10.41 -14.81
CA PHE A 117 9.49 -11.76 -15.37
C PHE A 117 9.48 -11.80 -16.89
N TYR A 118 9.00 -10.74 -17.56
CA TYR A 118 8.78 -10.74 -19.02
C TYR A 118 9.69 -9.78 -19.77
N ASN A 119 9.84 -8.54 -19.28
CA ASN A 119 10.56 -7.51 -20.01
C ASN A 119 11.12 -6.42 -19.09
N GLU A 120 12.44 -6.23 -19.16
CA GLU A 120 13.17 -5.22 -18.39
C GLU A 120 12.69 -3.79 -18.64
N THR A 121 12.50 -3.41 -19.91
CA THR A 121 12.05 -2.05 -20.28
C THR A 121 10.68 -1.75 -19.71
N VAL A 122 9.74 -2.71 -19.80
CA VAL A 122 8.38 -2.55 -19.25
C VAL A 122 8.43 -2.37 -17.74
N PHE A 123 9.30 -3.11 -17.05
CA PHE A 123 9.51 -2.93 -15.61
C PHE A 123 9.92 -1.52 -15.24
N PHE A 124 10.94 -0.96 -15.89
CA PHE A 124 11.41 0.38 -15.57
C PHE A 124 10.37 1.46 -15.90
N VAL A 125 9.60 1.29 -16.97
CA VAL A 125 8.51 2.21 -17.32
C VAL A 125 7.40 2.17 -16.26
N LEU A 126 6.97 0.98 -15.84
CA LEU A 126 5.94 0.82 -14.80
C LEU A 126 6.41 1.33 -13.44
N LEU A 127 7.67 1.03 -13.06
CA LEU A 127 8.27 1.54 -11.84
C LEU A 127 8.36 3.08 -11.83
N SER A 128 8.81 3.67 -12.93
CA SER A 128 8.89 5.13 -13.06
C SER A 128 7.51 5.77 -12.96
N THR A 129 6.51 5.18 -13.62
CA THR A 129 5.12 5.64 -13.55
C THR A 129 4.54 5.52 -12.14
N LEU A 130 4.85 4.43 -11.43
CA LEU A 130 4.46 4.22 -10.03
C LEU A 130 5.04 5.30 -9.12
N ILE A 131 6.35 5.56 -9.24
CA ILE A 131 7.06 6.57 -8.45
C ILE A 131 6.49 7.96 -8.73
N PHE A 132 6.35 8.33 -10.00
CA PHE A 132 5.78 9.62 -10.39
C PHE A 132 4.36 9.81 -9.85
N SER A 133 3.49 8.81 -10.02
CA SER A 133 2.11 8.85 -9.53
C SER A 133 2.05 8.99 -8.00
N ALA A 134 2.93 8.30 -7.27
CA ALA A 134 3.03 8.39 -5.83
C ALA A 134 3.51 9.78 -5.38
N LEU A 135 4.49 10.35 -6.08
CA LEU A 135 4.99 11.71 -5.84
C LEU A 135 3.91 12.75 -6.08
N VAL A 136 3.19 12.71 -7.20
CA VAL A 136 2.09 13.63 -7.52
C VAL A 136 1.04 13.59 -6.42
N LYS A 137 0.60 12.39 -6.02
CA LYS A 137 -0.36 12.22 -4.92
C LYS A 137 0.18 12.80 -3.60
N GLY A 138 1.46 12.61 -3.32
CA GLY A 138 2.13 13.16 -2.13
C GLY A 138 2.16 14.69 -2.13
N ILE A 139 2.56 15.29 -3.24
CA ILE A 139 2.60 16.74 -3.44
C ILE A 139 1.20 17.34 -3.27
N LEU A 140 0.19 16.76 -3.93
CA LEU A 140 -1.20 17.22 -3.79
C LEU A 140 -1.67 17.12 -2.34
N LYS A 141 -1.33 16.04 -1.63
CA LYS A 141 -1.67 15.88 -0.21
C LYS A 141 -1.04 16.97 0.66
N VAL A 142 0.22 17.32 0.43
CA VAL A 142 0.90 18.42 1.15
C VAL A 142 0.26 19.76 0.83
N TYR A 143 -0.03 20.02 -0.46
CA TYR A 143 -0.66 21.26 -0.91
C TYR A 143 -2.04 21.47 -0.26
N PHE A 144 -2.95 20.50 -0.37
CA PHE A 144 -4.30 20.65 0.17
C PHE A 144 -4.34 20.69 1.70
N ASN A 145 -3.39 20.03 2.38
CA ASN A 145 -3.30 20.09 3.84
C ASN A 145 -2.76 21.44 4.37
N ARG A 146 -2.10 22.24 3.52
CA ARG A 146 -1.70 23.62 3.85
C ARG A 146 -2.80 24.63 3.49
N LYS A 147 -3.60 24.32 2.47
CA LYS A 147 -4.64 25.22 1.94
C LYS A 147 -5.92 25.19 2.78
N VAL A 148 -6.35 23.99 3.20
CA VAL A 148 -7.51 23.75 4.07
C VAL A 148 -7.01 23.55 5.48
#